data_AF-A0AAV9FWG3-F1
#
_entry.id   AF-A0AAV9FWG3-F1
#
_cell.length_a   1.000
_cell.length_b   1.000
_cell.length_c   1.000
_cell.angle_alpha   90.00
_cell.angle_beta   90.00
_cell.angle_gamma   90.00
#
_symmetry.space_group_name_H-M   'P 1'
#
loop_
_entity.id
_entity.type
_entity.pdbx_description
1 polymer ?
#
loop_
_entity_poly.entity_id
_entity_poly.type
_entity_poly.pdbx_seq_one_letter_code
_entity_poly.pdbx_strand_id
1 'polypeptide(L)'
;MKNKERMIWIGIVSFLSFALIFPIETVKGISKTGESYLQIFHEVLSTIHSDYVESVDEEKLYQGAIRGLISSLGDPHSRFMDKDDFSQLQEETRGSFGGLGMEVSFADGAIVVISPIEDT
;
A
#
# COMPACT_ATOMS: atom_id res chain seq x y z
N MET A 1 43.15 -21.55 27.68
CA MET A 1 42.21 -20.40 27.59
C MET A 1 42.50 -19.45 26.43
N LYS A 2 43.77 -19.19 26.06
CA LYS A 2 44.17 -18.24 24.98
C LYS A 2 43.64 -18.51 23.56
N ASN A 3 43.30 -19.75 23.19
CA ASN A 3 42.86 -20.08 21.82
C ASN A 3 41.39 -19.73 21.55
N LYS A 4 40.54 -19.70 22.58
CA LYS A 4 39.11 -19.34 22.45
C LYS A 4 38.94 -17.84 22.19
N GLU A 5 39.74 -17.01 22.87
CA GLU A 5 39.78 -15.56 22.65
C GLU A 5 40.24 -15.21 21.22
N ARG A 6 41.24 -15.94 20.70
CA ARG A 6 41.71 -15.76 19.31
C ARG A 6 40.65 -16.10 18.27
N MET A 7 39.84 -17.13 18.50
CA MET A 7 38.73 -17.48 17.60
C MET A 7 37.63 -16.42 17.58
N ILE A 8 37.34 -15.80 18.73
CA ILE A 8 36.37 -14.70 18.82
C ILE A 8 36.84 -13.49 18.02
N TRP A 9 38.13 -13.13 18.16
CA TRP A 9 38.71 -12.02 17.40
C TRP A 9 38.74 -12.27 15.88
N ILE A 10 39.02 -13.50 15.44
CA ILE A 10 38.97 -13.85 14.01
C ILE A 10 37.55 -13.74 13.45
N GLY A 11 36.52 -14.13 14.22
CA GLY A 11 35.12 -13.98 13.81
C GLY A 11 34.70 -12.52 13.65
N ILE A 12 35.07 -11.66 14.61
CA ILE A 12 34.77 -10.23 14.57
C ILE A 12 35.46 -9.55 13.38
N VAL A 13 36.74 -9.86 13.14
CA VAL A 13 37.50 -9.29 12.02
C VAL A 13 36.96 -9.78 10.67
N SER A 14 36.54 -11.04 10.58
CA SER A 14 35.90 -11.59 9.37
C SER A 14 34.57 -10.90 9.07
N PHE A 15 33.74 -10.67 10.10
CA PHE A 15 32.46 -9.98 9.96
C PHE A 15 32.64 -8.50 9.56
N LEU A 16 33.63 -7.81 10.14
CA LEU A 16 33.95 -6.42 9.81
C LEU A 16 34.47 -6.28 8.37
N SER A 17 35.32 -7.22 7.92
CA SER A 17 35.79 -7.27 6.53
C SER A 17 34.67 -7.60 5.54
N PHE A 18 33.71 -8.44 5.94
CA PHE A 18 32.53 -8.75 5.12
C PHE A 18 31.64 -7.51 4.91
N ALA A 19 31.45 -6.70 5.96
CA ALA A 19 30.67 -5.47 5.89
C ALA A 19 31.29 -4.37 5.01
N LEU A 20 32.61 -4.42 4.76
CA LEU A 20 33.31 -3.47 3.89
C LEU A 20 33.25 -3.83 2.39
N ILE A 21 33.10 -5.12 2.07
CA ILE A 21 33.11 -5.61 0.68
C ILE A 21 31.70 -5.64 0.10
N PHE A 22 30.67 -5.82 0.91
CA PHE A 22 29.30 -5.66 0.46
C PHE A 22 28.99 -4.17 0.33
N PRO A 23 28.82 -3.63 -0.89
CA PRO A 23 28.30 -2.28 -1.03
C PRO A 23 26.92 -2.29 -0.37
N ILE A 24 26.77 -1.51 0.70
CA ILE A 24 25.45 -1.07 1.13
C ILE A 24 24.92 -0.32 -0.08
N GLU A 25 24.01 -0.95 -0.83
CA GLU A 25 23.23 -0.24 -1.82
C GLU A 25 22.47 0.83 -1.06
N THR A 26 23.05 2.03 -1.01
CA THR A 26 22.32 3.23 -0.60
C THR A 26 21.14 3.28 -1.55
N VAL A 27 19.95 3.00 -1.01
CA VAL A 27 18.68 3.33 -1.68
C VAL A 27 18.91 4.70 -2.25
N LYS A 28 18.84 4.83 -3.58
CA LYS A 28 19.04 6.09 -4.30
C LYS A 28 17.83 6.96 -3.97
N GLY A 29 17.82 7.42 -2.72
CA GLY A 29 16.69 7.94 -2.00
C GLY A 29 16.58 9.40 -2.32
N ILE A 30 15.39 9.77 -2.79
CA ILE A 30 14.76 11.08 -2.69
C ILE A 30 15.77 12.24 -2.83
N SER A 31 15.78 12.87 -4.01
CA SER A 31 16.48 14.16 -4.25
C SER A 31 16.36 15.11 -3.06
N LYS A 32 17.35 15.97 -2.78
CA LYS A 32 17.26 17.03 -1.75
C LYS A 32 15.93 17.79 -1.78
N THR A 33 15.37 17.97 -2.97
CA THR A 33 14.03 18.56 -3.18
C THR A 33 12.92 17.72 -2.56
N GLY A 34 12.95 16.39 -2.73
CA GLY A 34 11.95 15.49 -2.17
C GLY A 34 12.05 15.34 -0.65
N GLU A 35 13.23 15.48 -0.05
CA GLU A 35 13.35 15.52 1.42
C GLU A 35 12.60 16.72 2.01
N SER A 36 12.71 17.90 1.37
CA SER A 36 11.97 19.10 1.75
C SER A 36 10.46 18.90 1.65
N TYR A 37 9.97 18.32 0.54
CA TYR A 37 8.55 18.06 0.37
C TYR A 37 8.00 17.01 1.35
N LEU A 38 8.82 16.06 1.76
CA LEU A 38 8.44 15.11 2.80
C LEU A 38 8.27 15.81 4.16
N GLN A 39 9.16 16.75 4.51
CA GLN A 39 9.01 17.56 5.73
C GLN A 39 7.73 18.39 5.71
N ILE A 40 7.45 19.07 4.59
CA ILE A 40 6.22 19.84 4.40
C ILE A 40 4.98 18.93 4.54
N PHE A 41 5.02 17.74 3.93
CA PHE A 41 3.92 16.78 4.03
C PHE A 41 3.66 16.35 5.48
N HIS A 42 4.71 16.07 6.24
CA HIS A 42 4.59 15.74 7.67
C HIS A 42 4.03 16.91 8.49
N GLU A 43 4.46 18.13 8.22
CA GLU A 43 3.98 19.33 8.91
C GLU A 43 2.48 19.56 8.67
N VAL A 44 2.03 19.41 7.42
CA VAL A 44 0.61 19.50 7.06
C VAL A 44 -0.21 18.42 7.77
N LEU A 45 0.25 17.16 7.77
CA LEU A 45 -0.44 16.07 8.47
C LEU A 45 -0.51 16.32 9.98
N SER A 46 0.58 16.77 10.60
CA SER A 46 0.61 17.09 12.03
C SER A 46 -0.38 18.20 12.37
N THR A 47 -0.45 19.23 11.53
CA THR A 47 -1.38 20.36 11.73
C THR A 47 -2.84 19.90 11.61
N ILE A 48 -3.15 19.04 10.63
CA ILE A 48 -4.49 18.46 10.51
C ILE A 48 -4.82 17.62 11.75
N HIS A 49 -3.88 16.86 12.27
CA HIS A 49 -4.14 16.02 13.44
C HIS A 49 -4.33 16.84 14.74
N SER A 50 -3.60 17.94 14.91
CA SER A 50 -3.66 18.75 16.14
C SER A 50 -4.76 19.80 16.15
N ASP A 51 -5.01 20.43 15.00
CA ASP A 51 -5.78 21.68 14.93
C ASP A 51 -7.14 21.50 14.23
N TYR A 52 -7.43 20.32 13.69
CA TYR A 52 -8.72 20.06 13.05
C TYR A 52 -9.83 19.88 14.08
N VAL A 53 -11.01 20.41 13.74
CA VAL A 53 -12.15 20.54 14.66
C VAL A 53 -12.76 19.19 15.05
N GLU A 54 -12.62 18.18 14.20
CA GLU A 54 -13.19 16.84 14.39
C GLU A 54 -12.11 15.76 14.48
N SER A 55 -12.46 14.58 15.01
CA SER A 55 -11.56 13.43 14.96
C SER A 55 -11.36 12.98 13.53
N VAL A 56 -10.11 12.92 13.08
CA VAL A 56 -9.78 12.52 11.71
C VAL A 56 -9.35 11.06 11.67
N ASP A 57 -9.84 10.33 10.67
CA ASP A 57 -9.41 8.97 10.36
C ASP A 57 -8.09 9.01 9.57
N GLU A 58 -7.01 8.58 10.21
CA GLU A 58 -5.67 8.58 9.61
C GLU A 58 -5.61 7.73 8.34
N GLU A 59 -6.27 6.58 8.32
CA GLU A 59 -6.25 5.68 7.16
C GLU A 59 -6.85 6.39 5.94
N LYS A 60 -7.99 7.06 6.13
CA LYS A 60 -8.63 7.85 5.06
C LYS A 60 -7.78 9.02 4.59
N LEU A 61 -7.07 9.70 5.50
CA LEU A 61 -6.14 10.77 5.14
C LEU A 61 -5.01 10.26 4.24
N TYR A 62 -4.36 9.17 4.63
CA TYR A 62 -3.27 8.59 3.84
C TYR A 62 -3.75 8.06 2.50
N GLN A 63 -4.87 7.34 2.47
CA GLN A 63 -5.47 6.86 1.22
C GLN A 63 -5.83 8.04 0.30
N GLY A 64 -6.40 9.12 0.84
CA GLY A 64 -6.70 10.34 0.10
C GLY A 64 -5.46 11.02 -0.48
N ALA A 65 -4.38 11.12 0.31
CA ALA A 65 -3.10 11.66 -0.15
C ALA A 65 -2.51 10.83 -1.30
N ILE A 66 -2.52 9.49 -1.18
CA ILE A 66 -2.04 8.59 -2.24
C ILE A 66 -2.88 8.73 -3.50
N ARG A 67 -4.22 8.77 -3.38
CA ARG A 67 -5.13 9.01 -4.52
C ARG A 67 -4.79 10.33 -5.22
N GLY A 68 -4.57 11.41 -4.46
CA GLY A 68 -4.16 12.71 -5.01
C GLY A 68 -2.82 12.67 -5.75
N LEU A 69 -1.82 11.96 -5.21
CA LEU A 69 -0.53 11.76 -5.89
C LEU A 69 -0.72 11.03 -7.23
N ILE A 70 -1.54 9.97 -7.27
CA ILE A 70 -1.81 9.24 -8.51
C ILE A 70 -2.60 10.09 -9.51
N SER A 71 -3.61 10.84 -9.04
CA SER A 71 -4.36 11.78 -9.90
C SER A 71 -3.47 12.85 -10.54
N SER A 72 -2.37 13.23 -9.89
CA SER A 72 -1.40 14.20 -10.43
C SER A 72 -0.64 13.71 -11.67
N LEU A 73 -0.65 12.39 -11.92
CA LEU A 73 -0.03 11.80 -13.11
C LEU A 73 -0.82 12.11 -14.39
N GLY A 74 -2.09 12.48 -14.28
CA GLY A 74 -2.97 12.74 -15.43
C GLY A 74 -3.30 11.49 -16.26
N ASP A 75 -2.94 10.31 -15.79
CA ASP A 75 -3.24 9.04 -16.45
C ASP A 75 -4.61 8.52 -15.98
N PRO A 76 -5.61 8.39 -16.88
CA PRO A 76 -6.93 7.88 -16.53
C PRO A 76 -6.94 6.39 -16.15
N HIS A 77 -5.86 5.65 -16.45
CA HIS A 77 -5.75 4.23 -16.12
C HIS A 77 -4.99 3.96 -14.82
N SER A 78 -4.36 4.99 -14.24
CA SER A 78 -3.67 4.88 -12.96
C SER A 78 -4.63 5.14 -11.81
N ARG A 79 -4.84 4.14 -10.95
CA ARG A 79 -5.64 4.28 -9.72
C ARG A 79 -4.98 3.58 -8.53
N PHE A 80 -5.17 4.15 -7.35
CA PHE A 80 -4.89 3.46 -6.09
C PHE A 80 -6.05 2.51 -5.80
N MET A 81 -5.74 1.31 -5.32
CA MET A 81 -6.74 0.36 -4.83
C MET A 81 -6.46 0.11 -3.37
N ASP A 82 -7.45 0.38 -2.52
CA ASP A 82 -7.41 -0.08 -1.14
C ASP A 82 -7.67 -1.59 -1.07
N LYS A 83 -7.65 -2.13 0.15
CA LYS A 83 -7.77 -3.56 0.38
C LYS A 83 -9.10 -4.12 -0.13
N ASP A 84 -10.18 -3.37 0.02
CA ASP A 84 -11.52 -3.79 -0.36
C ASP A 84 -11.68 -3.77 -1.88
N ASP A 85 -11.27 -2.67 -2.53
CA ASP A 85 -11.19 -2.55 -3.99
C ASP A 85 -10.39 -3.71 -4.61
N PHE A 86 -9.22 -4.02 -4.02
CA PHE A 86 -8.36 -5.10 -4.51
C PHE A 86 -8.96 -6.49 -4.28
N SER A 87 -9.73 -6.66 -3.21
CA SER A 87 -10.41 -7.93 -2.91
C SER A 87 -11.56 -8.16 -3.90
N GLN A 88 -12.33 -7.11 -4.20
CA GLN A 88 -13.39 -7.15 -5.20
C GLN A 88 -12.83 -7.44 -6.60
N LEU A 89 -11.73 -6.77 -6.99
CA LEU A 89 -11.06 -7.06 -8.27
C LEU A 89 -10.59 -8.52 -8.36
N GLN A 90 -10.11 -9.08 -7.26
CA GLN A 90 -9.73 -10.50 -7.21
C GLN A 90 -10.94 -11.44 -7.32
N GLU A 91 -12.08 -11.11 -6.72
CA GLU A 91 -13.33 -11.87 -6.89
C GLU A 91 -13.77 -11.86 -8.37
N GLU A 92 -13.80 -10.68 -8.98
CA GLU A 92 -14.14 -10.49 -10.40
C GLU A 92 -13.19 -11.28 -11.31
N THR A 93 -11.88 -11.23 -11.05
CA THR A 93 -10.87 -11.92 -11.87
C THR A 93 -10.90 -13.44 -11.68
N ARG A 94 -11.18 -13.92 -10.47
CA ARG A 94 -11.28 -15.35 -10.17
C ARG A 94 -12.62 -15.95 -10.62
N GLY A 95 -13.58 -15.12 -11.04
CA GLY A 95 -14.93 -15.56 -11.39
C GLY A 95 -15.70 -16.14 -10.20
N SER A 96 -15.23 -15.91 -8.98
CA SER A 96 -15.89 -16.39 -7.77
C SER A 96 -16.88 -15.32 -7.33
N PHE A 97 -18.01 -15.24 -8.01
CA PHE A 97 -19.13 -14.41 -7.55
C PHE A 97 -19.70 -15.06 -6.30
N GLY A 98 -19.43 -14.48 -5.13
CA GLY A 98 -20.03 -14.87 -3.85
C GLY A 98 -21.53 -14.51 -3.84
N GLY A 99 -22.32 -15.18 -4.66
CA GLY A 99 -23.75 -14.92 -4.86
C GLY A 99 -24.47 -16.12 -5.46
N LEU A 100 -25.80 -16.08 -5.49
CA LEU A 100 -26.64 -17.17 -6.00
C LEU A 100 -26.57 -17.36 -7.53
N GLY A 101 -25.80 -16.53 -8.26
CA GLY A 101 -25.68 -16.60 -9.71
C GLY A 101 -26.99 -16.26 -10.44
N MET A 102 -27.67 -15.18 -10.06
CA MET A 102 -28.97 -14.80 -10.65
C MET A 102 -28.93 -13.39 -11.24
N GLU A 103 -29.40 -13.24 -12.49
CA GLU A 103 -29.67 -11.93 -13.09
C GLU A 103 -31.02 -11.40 -12.59
N VAL A 104 -31.04 -10.17 -12.07
CA VAL A 104 -32.25 -9.52 -11.55
C VAL A 104 -32.55 -8.25 -12.35
N SER A 105 -33.83 -8.06 -12.70
CA SER A 105 -34.33 -6.84 -13.34
C SER A 105 -35.49 -6.25 -12.54
N PHE A 106 -35.66 -4.94 -12.69
CA PHE A 106 -36.79 -4.21 -12.11
C PHE A 106 -37.93 -4.15 -13.12
N ALA A 107 -39.03 -4.83 -12.80
CA ALA A 107 -40.27 -4.77 -13.57
C ALA A 107 -41.47 -4.59 -12.62
N ASP A 108 -42.41 -3.71 -13.00
CA ASP A 108 -43.66 -3.45 -12.27
C ASP A 108 -43.50 -3.13 -10.77
N GLY A 109 -42.40 -2.44 -10.41
CA GLY A 109 -42.12 -2.04 -9.03
C GLY A 109 -41.60 -3.16 -8.12
N ALA A 110 -41.30 -4.33 -8.68
CA ALA A 110 -40.70 -5.46 -7.98
C ALA A 110 -39.36 -5.87 -8.60
N ILE A 111 -38.51 -6.50 -7.79
CA ILE A 111 -37.28 -7.15 -8.25
C ILE A 111 -37.68 -8.54 -8.77
N VAL A 112 -37.34 -8.85 -10.00
CA VAL A 112 -37.70 -10.11 -10.68
C VAL A 112 -36.42 -10.81 -11.15
N VAL A 113 -36.31 -12.11 -10.91
CA VAL A 113 -35.21 -12.96 -11.41
C VAL A 113 -35.47 -13.32 -12.87
N ILE A 114 -34.52 -13.03 -13.75
CA ILE A 114 -34.64 -13.24 -15.19
C ILE A 114 -34.13 -14.65 -15.55
N SER A 115 -32.90 -14.97 -15.12
CA SER A 115 -32.31 -16.30 -15.31
C SER A 115 -31.17 -16.56 -14.31
N PRO A 116 -30.94 -17.81 -13.91
CA PRO A 116 -29.67 -18.22 -13.35
C PRO A 116 -28.58 -18.16 -14.42
N ILE A 117 -27.35 -17.82 -14.03
CA ILE A 117 -26.18 -17.94 -14.89
C ILE A 117 -25.83 -19.43 -14.94
N GLU A 118 -25.85 -20.02 -16.14
CA GLU A 118 -25.39 -21.40 -16.33
C GLU A 118 -23.85 -21.45 -16.14
N ASP A 119 -23.38 -22.47 -15.42
CA ASP A 119 -21.99 -22.76 -15.04
C ASP A 119 -21.37 -22.01 -13.83
N THR A 120 -22.16 -21.67 -12.79
CA THR A 120 -21.64 -21.41 -11.43
C THR A 120 -21.70 -22.64 -10.53
#